data_AF-D9WJC4-F1
#
_entry.id   AF-D9WJC4-F1
#
_cell.length_a   1.000
_cell.length_b   1.000
_cell.length_c   1.000
_cell.angle_alpha   90.00
_cell.angle_beta   90.00
_cell.angle_gamma   90.00
#
_symmetry.space_group_name_H-M   'P 1'
#
loop_
_entity.id
_entity.type
_entity.pdbx_description
1 polymer ?
#
loop_
_entity_poly.entity_id
_entity_poly.type
_entity_poly.pdbx_seq_one_letter_code
_entity_poly.pdbx_strand_id
1 'polypeptide(L)'
;MIYNNYEANPPGMKRALHGIRENAEAPKEAKARFRRLRDGVDDWNGDDDEFFQKTEPQWLAQNESCEGFIDGVDQFMVGLESAVLESLRSIGLNQGAVGDRINEARVNADNYRDGGHGKR
;
A
#
# COMPACT_ATOMS: atom_id res chain seq x y z
N MET A 1 -34.68 1.73 8.96
CA MET A 1 -33.57 1.12 8.18
C MET A 1 -32.35 2.00 8.41
N ILE A 2 -31.42 1.55 9.27
CA ILE A 2 -30.18 2.31 9.51
C ILE A 2 -29.28 1.95 8.34
N TYR A 3 -29.12 2.86 7.39
CA TYR A 3 -28.05 2.73 6.43
C TYR A 3 -26.75 2.82 7.23
N ASN A 4 -25.97 1.74 7.28
CA ASN A 4 -24.59 1.81 7.75
C ASN A 4 -23.89 2.78 6.81
N ASN A 5 -23.81 4.05 7.21
CA ASN A 5 -23.00 5.02 6.51
C ASN A 5 -21.58 4.50 6.56
N TYR A 6 -21.08 4.07 5.40
CA TYR A 6 -19.66 3.86 5.20
C TYR A 6 -19.00 5.23 5.35
N GLU A 7 -18.62 5.59 6.56
CA GLU A 7 -17.78 6.75 6.82
C GLU A 7 -16.35 6.35 6.50
N ALA A 8 -15.93 6.69 5.28
CA ALA A 8 -14.54 6.60 4.93
C ALA A 8 -13.70 7.37 5.97
N ASN A 9 -12.58 6.79 6.43
CA ASN A 9 -11.69 7.38 7.43
C ASN A 9 -10.35 7.83 6.80
N PRO A 10 -10.32 8.90 5.99
CA PRO A 10 -9.09 9.42 5.40
C PRO A 10 -7.95 9.65 6.41
N PRO A 11 -8.20 10.20 7.63
CA PRO A 11 -7.15 10.34 8.63
C PRO A 11 -6.51 9.01 9.03
N GLY A 12 -7.32 7.97 9.23
CA GLY A 12 -6.84 6.61 9.50
C GLY A 12 -5.99 6.05 8.36
N MET A 13 -6.42 6.24 7.10
CA MET A 13 -5.68 5.78 5.92
C MET A 13 -4.37 6.54 5.71
N LYS A 14 -4.33 7.85 6.00
CA LYS A 14 -3.08 8.64 5.97
C LYS A 14 -2.07 8.18 7.03
N ARG A 15 -2.54 7.80 8.22
CA ARG A 15 -1.68 7.21 9.27
C ARG A 15 -1.13 5.85 8.84
N ALA A 16 -1.98 4.99 8.27
CA ALA A 16 -1.54 3.71 7.73
C ALA A 16 -0.49 3.89 6.61
N LEU A 17 -0.72 4.84 5.69
CA LEU A 17 0.23 5.19 4.63
C LEU A 17 1.59 5.62 5.19
N HIS A 18 1.59 6.42 6.26
CA HIS A 18 2.83 6.83 6.91
C HIS A 18 3.60 5.64 7.47
N GLY A 19 2.93 4.74 8.21
CA GLY A 19 3.56 3.53 8.75
C GLY A 19 4.06 2.57 7.67
N ILE A 20 3.36 2.46 6.53
CA ILE A 20 3.82 1.66 5.37
C ILE A 20 5.13 2.25 4.82
N ARG A 21 5.19 3.58 4.65
CA ARG A 21 6.37 4.27 4.13
C ARG A 21 7.57 4.20 5.06
N GLU A 22 7.35 4.33 6.36
CA GLU A 22 8.41 4.17 7.38
C GLU A 22 9.04 2.77 7.32
N ASN A 23 8.25 1.75 6.96
CA ASN A 23 8.71 0.36 6.88
C ASN A 23 9.08 -0.08 5.46
N ALA A 24 8.96 0.78 4.45
CA ALA A 24 9.19 0.41 3.05
C ALA A 24 10.66 0.07 2.74
N GLU A 25 11.59 0.57 3.55
CA GLU A 25 13.02 0.25 3.40
C GLU A 25 13.42 -1.05 4.09
N ALA A 26 12.63 -1.54 5.05
CA ALA A 26 12.99 -2.73 5.83
C ALA A 26 13.15 -4.00 4.97
N PRO A 27 12.27 -4.32 3.98
CA PRO A 27 12.48 -5.45 3.08
C PRO A 27 13.75 -5.32 2.24
N LYS A 28 14.06 -4.10 1.76
CA LYS A 28 15.27 -3.83 0.96
C LYS A 28 16.54 -4.01 1.79
N GLU A 29 16.54 -3.52 3.03
CA GLU A 29 17.64 -3.73 3.97
C GLU A 29 17.83 -5.20 4.33
N ALA A 30 16.72 -5.92 4.56
CA ALA A 30 16.74 -7.36 4.81
C ALA A 30 17.35 -8.12 3.62
N LYS A 31 16.95 -7.77 2.39
CA LYS A 31 17.50 -8.34 1.15
C LYS A 31 19.00 -8.06 1.00
N ALA A 32 19.41 -6.81 1.21
CA ALA A 32 20.82 -6.42 1.13
C ALA A 32 21.66 -7.15 2.18
N ARG A 33 21.14 -7.30 3.41
CA ARG A 33 21.81 -8.07 4.46
C ARG A 33 21.90 -9.56 4.11
N PHE A 34 20.82 -10.14 3.59
CA PHE A 34 20.79 -11.53 3.16
C PHE A 34 21.86 -11.80 2.10
N ARG A 35 21.92 -10.98 1.04
CA ARG A 35 22.93 -11.10 -0.01
C ARG A 35 24.35 -11.00 0.51
N ARG A 36 24.65 -10.00 1.35
CA ARG A 36 25.97 -9.87 1.99
C ARG A 36 26.37 -11.11 2.81
N LEU A 37 25.42 -11.75 3.48
CA LEU A 37 25.69 -12.96 4.26
C LEU A 37 25.94 -14.16 3.35
N ARG A 38 25.13 -14.32 2.29
CA ARG A 38 25.30 -15.37 1.28
C ARG A 38 26.66 -15.24 0.59
N ASP A 39 26.96 -14.06 0.06
CA ASP A 39 28.21 -13.80 -0.67
C ASP A 39 29.44 -13.96 0.26
N GLY A 40 29.27 -13.82 1.58
CA GLY A 40 30.32 -14.06 2.57
C GLY A 40 30.61 -15.54 2.85
N VAL A 41 29.78 -16.46 2.38
CA VAL A 41 29.92 -17.91 2.58
C VAL A 41 29.95 -18.70 1.26
N ASP A 42 29.84 -18.03 0.11
CA ASP A 42 29.77 -18.63 -1.24
C ASP A 42 31.00 -19.51 -1.56
N ASP A 43 32.16 -19.27 -0.93
CA ASP A 43 33.41 -20.04 -1.13
C ASP A 43 33.80 -20.90 0.10
N TRP A 44 32.90 -21.08 1.07
CA TRP A 44 33.26 -21.67 2.37
C TRP A 44 33.28 -23.21 2.37
N ASN A 45 32.49 -23.82 1.51
CA ASN A 45 32.52 -25.25 1.27
C ASN A 45 33.45 -25.47 0.07
N GLY A 46 34.56 -26.19 0.24
CA GLY A 46 35.49 -26.41 -0.87
C GLY A 46 34.75 -26.96 -2.09
N ASP A 47 34.89 -26.27 -3.23
CA ASP A 47 34.09 -26.47 -4.46
C ASP A 47 34.17 -27.91 -5.06
N ASP A 48 35.08 -28.74 -4.55
CA ASP A 48 35.46 -30.03 -5.15
C ASP A 48 35.26 -31.25 -4.21
N ASP A 49 34.53 -31.12 -3.10
CA ASP A 49 34.28 -32.25 -2.19
C ASP A 49 32.87 -32.89 -2.31
N GLU A 50 32.74 -34.13 -1.83
CA GLU A 50 31.46 -34.88 -1.85
C GLU A 50 30.40 -34.23 -0.96
N PHE A 51 30.81 -33.44 0.02
CA PHE A 51 29.91 -32.70 0.90
C PHE A 51 29.24 -31.56 0.12
N PHE A 52 30.01 -30.74 -0.58
CA PHE A 52 29.56 -29.68 -1.49
C PHE A 52 28.57 -30.21 -2.51
N GLN A 53 28.90 -31.28 -3.23
CA GLN A 53 27.98 -31.86 -4.24
C GLN A 53 26.62 -32.30 -3.66
N LYS A 54 26.57 -32.66 -2.37
CA LYS A 54 25.33 -33.08 -1.70
C LYS A 54 24.55 -31.93 -1.08
N THR A 55 25.23 -30.89 -0.60
CA THR A 55 24.61 -29.80 0.17
C THR A 55 24.31 -28.57 -0.67
N GLU A 56 25.12 -28.29 -1.69
CA GLU A 56 25.02 -27.09 -2.54
C GLU A 56 23.65 -26.93 -3.20
N PRO A 57 23.01 -27.97 -3.79
CA PRO A 57 21.70 -27.81 -4.42
C PRO A 57 20.60 -27.41 -3.43
N GLN A 58 20.63 -27.96 -2.20
CA GLN A 58 19.65 -27.61 -1.16
C GLN A 58 19.91 -26.20 -0.62
N TRP A 59 21.18 -25.83 -0.47
CA TRP A 59 21.58 -24.50 -0.03
C TRP A 59 21.13 -23.42 -1.03
N LEU A 60 21.40 -23.62 -2.33
CA LEU A 60 20.94 -22.74 -3.40
C LEU A 60 19.41 -22.60 -3.42
N ALA A 61 18.68 -23.72 -3.36
CA ALA A 61 17.22 -23.71 -3.37
C ALA A 61 16.64 -22.98 -2.14
N GLN A 62 17.25 -23.15 -0.97
CA GLN A 62 16.83 -22.46 0.24
C GLN A 62 17.09 -20.95 0.13
N ASN A 63 18.23 -20.56 -0.41
CA ASN A 63 18.55 -19.15 -0.64
C ASN A 63 17.61 -18.50 -1.64
N GLU A 64 17.29 -19.18 -2.74
CA GLU A 64 16.30 -18.72 -3.71
C GLU A 64 14.92 -18.52 -3.07
N SER A 65 14.48 -19.48 -2.25
CA SER A 65 13.23 -19.35 -1.51
C SER A 65 13.23 -18.16 -0.54
N CYS A 66 14.35 -17.90 0.14
CA CYS A 66 14.48 -16.76 1.04
C CYS A 66 14.47 -15.42 0.28
N GLU A 67 15.18 -15.32 -0.84
CA GLU A 67 15.13 -14.11 -1.70
C GLU A 67 13.71 -13.89 -2.22
N GLY A 68 13.03 -14.94 -2.69
CA GLY A 68 11.66 -14.84 -3.19
C GLY A 68 10.66 -14.38 -2.13
N PHE A 69 10.80 -14.84 -0.87
CA PHE A 69 9.98 -14.36 0.23
C PHE A 69 10.18 -12.87 0.49
N ILE A 70 11.44 -12.41 0.57
CA ILE A 70 11.75 -11.00 0.82
C ILE A 70 11.21 -10.11 -0.30
N ASP A 71 11.33 -10.55 -1.55
CA ASP A 71 10.79 -9.85 -2.72
C ASP A 71 9.26 -9.79 -2.70
N GLY A 72 8.60 -10.87 -2.26
CA GLY A 72 7.16 -10.88 -2.05
C GLY A 72 6.71 -9.85 -1.01
N VAL A 73 7.46 -9.68 0.08
CA VAL A 73 7.17 -8.67 1.11
C VAL A 73 7.35 -7.25 0.56
N ASP A 74 8.42 -6.99 -0.20
CA ASP A 74 8.65 -5.70 -0.84
C ASP A 74 7.50 -5.33 -1.80
N GLN A 75 7.12 -6.26 -2.69
CA GLN A 75 6.01 -6.08 -3.62
C GLN A 75 4.67 -5.88 -2.90
N PHE A 76 4.42 -6.62 -1.83
CA PHE A 76 3.22 -6.44 -1.01
C PHE A 76 3.14 -5.04 -0.43
N MET A 77 4.24 -4.51 0.11
CA MET A 77 4.29 -3.16 0.69
C MET A 77 4.01 -2.08 -0.37
N VAL A 78 4.60 -2.21 -1.57
CA VAL A 78 4.35 -1.31 -2.71
C VAL A 78 2.89 -1.38 -3.17
N GLY A 79 2.33 -2.58 -3.25
CA GLY A 79 0.93 -2.80 -3.62
C GLY A 79 -0.03 -2.21 -2.59
N LEU A 80 0.25 -2.39 -1.31
CA LEU A 80 -0.53 -1.85 -0.20
C LEU A 80 -0.49 -0.32 -0.19
N GLU A 81 0.68 0.29 -0.39
CA GLU A 81 0.82 1.75 -0.54
C GLU A 81 -0.07 2.26 -1.68
N SER A 82 0.03 1.63 -2.85
CA SER A 82 -0.75 1.99 -4.04
C SER A 82 -2.25 1.91 -3.80
N ALA A 83 -2.73 0.85 -3.15
CA ALA A 83 -4.14 0.66 -2.82
C ALA A 83 -4.66 1.71 -1.83
N VAL A 84 -3.85 2.08 -0.83
CA VAL A 84 -4.21 3.12 0.15
C VAL A 84 -4.27 4.50 -0.54
N LEU A 85 -3.32 4.81 -1.42
CA LEU A 85 -3.31 6.05 -2.18
C LEU A 85 -4.53 6.17 -3.12
N GLU A 86 -4.86 5.12 -3.86
CA GLU A 86 -6.03 5.12 -4.75
C GLU A 86 -7.34 5.24 -3.95
N SER A 87 -7.42 4.59 -2.79
CA SER A 87 -8.56 4.74 -1.90
C SER A 87 -8.72 6.17 -1.39
N LEU A 88 -7.62 6.81 -0.96
CA LEU A 88 -7.62 8.22 -0.57
C LEU A 88 -8.05 9.15 -1.72
N ARG A 89 -7.58 8.88 -2.95
CA ARG A 89 -7.98 9.61 -4.14
C ARG A 89 -9.49 9.48 -4.40
N SER A 90 -10.01 8.25 -4.38
CA SER A 90 -11.42 7.95 -4.57
C SER A 90 -12.31 8.65 -3.52
N ILE A 91 -11.90 8.64 -2.25
CA ILE A 91 -12.61 9.35 -1.19
C ILE A 91 -12.61 10.87 -1.45
N GLY A 92 -11.47 11.44 -1.85
CA GLY A 92 -11.37 12.87 -2.18
C GLY A 92 -12.28 13.27 -3.35
N LEU A 93 -12.31 12.47 -4.42
CA LEU A 93 -13.19 12.71 -5.58
C LEU A 93 -14.67 12.62 -5.17
N ASN A 94 -15.04 11.63 -4.36
CA ASN A 94 -16.41 11.48 -3.88
C ASN A 94 -16.82 12.62 -2.94
N GLN A 95 -15.93 13.08 -2.05
CA GLN A 95 -16.19 14.24 -1.19
C GLN A 95 -16.38 15.51 -2.01
N GLY A 96 -15.58 15.72 -3.07
CA GLY A 96 -15.77 16.81 -4.02
C GLY A 96 -17.14 16.77 -4.69
N ALA A 97 -17.48 15.64 -5.30
CA ALA A 97 -18.77 15.47 -6.00
C ALA A 97 -19.99 15.62 -5.07
N VAL A 98 -19.89 15.15 -3.82
CA VAL A 98 -20.95 15.35 -2.80
C VAL A 98 -21.01 16.82 -2.37
N GLY A 99 -19.87 17.47 -2.16
CA GLY A 99 -19.80 18.90 -1.83
C GLY A 99 -20.39 19.79 -2.92
N ASP A 100 -20.08 19.49 -4.19
CA ASP A 100 -20.61 20.18 -5.36
C ASP A 100 -22.13 20.04 -5.42
N ARG A 101 -22.67 18.82 -5.25
CA ARG A 101 -24.11 18.58 -5.20
C ARG A 101 -24.81 19.26 -4.02
N ILE A 102 -24.17 19.32 -2.86
CA ILE A 102 -24.69 20.06 -1.69
C ILE A 102 -24.70 21.57 -1.98
N ASN A 103 -23.65 22.10 -2.61
CA ASN A 103 -23.58 23.52 -2.98
C ASN A 103 -24.59 23.87 -4.08
N GLU A 104 -24.74 23.04 -5.10
CA GLU A 104 -25.80 23.18 -6.12
C GLU A 104 -27.18 23.16 -5.49
N ALA A 105 -27.43 22.23 -4.55
CA ALA A 105 -28.69 22.18 -3.81
C ALA A 105 -28.91 23.42 -2.93
N ARG A 106 -27.86 23.96 -2.30
CA ARG A 106 -27.92 25.20 -1.52
C ARG A 106 -28.23 26.41 -2.39
N VAL A 107 -27.50 26.59 -3.49
CA VAL A 107 -27.72 27.69 -4.45
C VAL A 107 -29.15 27.65 -5.02
N ASN A 108 -29.63 26.45 -5.38
CA ASN A 108 -31.00 26.29 -5.85
C ASN A 108 -32.04 26.54 -4.76
N ALA A 109 -31.79 26.16 -3.51
CA ALA A 109 -32.68 26.46 -2.39
C ALA A 109 -32.76 27.96 -2.07
N ASP A 110 -31.65 28.69 -2.18
CA ASP A 110 -31.61 30.15 -2.00
C ASP A 110 -32.31 30.88 -3.16
N ASN A 111 -32.22 30.37 -4.39
CA ASN A 111 -32.98 30.89 -5.54
C ASN A 111 -34.51 30.76 -5.38
N TYR A 112 -34.99 29.76 -4.64
CA TYR A 112 -36.42 29.63 -4.29
C TYR A 112 -36.85 30.56 -3.16
N ARG A 113 -35.91 31.13 -2.39
CA ARG A 113 -36.18 32.00 -1.26
C ARG A 113 -36.28 33.48 -1.67
N ASP A 114 -35.55 33.90 -2.70
CA ASP A 114 -35.57 35.27 -3.24
C ASP A 114 -36.53 35.48 -4.44
N GLY A 115 -37.13 34.42 -4.99
CA GLY A 115 -38.06 34.50 -6.13
C GLY A 115 -39.54 34.75 -5.79
N GLY A 116 -39.86 34.99 -4.52
CA GLY A 116 -41.23 34.94 -3.98
C GLY A 116 -41.96 36.27 -3.78
N HIS A 117 -41.79 37.26 -4.66
CA HIS A 117 -42.71 38.43 -4.69
C HIS A 117 -43.17 38.74 -6.12
N GLY A 118 -44.43 38.41 -6.43
CA GLY A 118 -45.05 38.89 -7.66
C GLY A 118 -46.39 38.24 -8.03
N LYS A 119 -47.47 38.71 -7.38
CA LYS A 119 -48.85 38.82 -7.88
C LYS A 119 -49.48 37.61 -8.60
N ARG A 120 -50.42 36.94 -7.93
CA ARG A 120 -51.87 37.03 -8.19
C ARG A 120 -52.65 36.36 -7.06
#